data_AF-A0A9Q3UZ04-F1
#
_entry.id   AF-A0A9Q3UZ04-F1
#
_cell.length_a   1.000
_cell.length_b   1.000
_cell.length_c   1.000
_cell.angle_alpha   90.00
_cell.angle_beta   90.00
_cell.angle_gamma   90.00
#
_symmetry.space_group_name_H-M   'P 1'
#
loop_
_entity.id
_entity.type
_entity.pdbx_description
1 polymer ?
#
loop_
_entity_poly.entity_id
_entity_poly.type
_entity_poly.pdbx_seq_one_letter_code
_entity_poly.pdbx_strand_id
1 'polypeptide(L)'
;MKPSIPLPCNYDVNLKSNKIVMTNLKETPVSLIIYDKNKFNTKDYYFSFTLPSNDEISHTVDIEKYSYEIIGSNGFVRKFKGTKKTELEVTLSTNISTHEVDIKLINLSTNTLNISLENKYTDYISELSLNAHEEKINLNLDKTKGWYDFKIKSNTNSWHFAGRVEFEKSAIDSI
;
A
#
# COMPACT_ATOMS: atom_id res chain seq x y z
N MET A 1 -3.08 -29.04 18.50
CA MET A 1 -2.44 -27.73 18.23
C MET A 1 -3.52 -26.67 18.24
N LYS A 2 -3.39 -25.64 19.09
CA LYS A 2 -4.23 -24.45 18.99
C LYS A 2 -3.78 -23.68 17.74
N PRO A 3 -4.67 -23.32 16.80
CA PRO A 3 -4.27 -22.55 15.64
C PRO A 3 -3.66 -21.21 16.10
N SER A 4 -2.56 -20.80 15.47
CA SER A 4 -1.98 -19.48 15.71
C SER A 4 -3.02 -18.44 15.36
N ILE A 5 -3.38 -17.59 16.31
CA ILE A 5 -4.19 -16.41 16.02
C ILE A 5 -3.26 -15.46 15.26
N PRO A 6 -3.54 -15.14 13.98
CA PRO A 6 -2.74 -14.17 13.25
C PRO A 6 -2.81 -12.84 14.01
N LEU A 7 -1.65 -12.29 14.38
CA LEU A 7 -1.64 -10.96 14.97
C LEU A 7 -2.11 -9.97 13.89
N PRO A 8 -3.05 -9.06 14.20
CA PRO A 8 -3.47 -8.07 13.24
C PRO A 8 -2.26 -7.22 12.89
N CYS A 9 -1.86 -7.26 11.63
CA CYS A 9 -0.76 -6.44 11.12
C CYS A 9 -1.36 -5.11 10.69
N ASN A 10 -1.03 -4.04 11.41
CA ASN A 10 -1.48 -2.68 11.10
C ASN A 10 -0.26 -1.79 10.91
N TYR A 11 0.12 -1.60 9.66
CA TYR A 11 1.21 -0.70 9.27
C TYR A 11 0.95 -0.17 7.87
N ASP A 12 1.36 1.06 7.66
CA ASP A 12 1.20 1.77 6.40
C ASP A 12 2.53 1.82 5.67
N VAL A 13 2.51 1.55 4.37
CA VAL A 13 3.70 1.69 3.52
C VAL A 13 3.30 2.38 2.23
N ASN A 14 3.87 3.57 2.01
CA ASN A 14 3.49 4.47 0.92
C ASN A 14 4.72 5.15 0.31
N LEU A 15 4.71 5.40 -0.99
CA LEU A 15 5.74 6.20 -1.66
C LEU A 15 5.38 7.69 -1.55
N LYS A 16 6.13 8.44 -0.74
CA LYS A 16 5.94 9.88 -0.51
C LYS A 16 7.25 10.62 -0.69
N SER A 17 7.25 11.72 -1.45
CA SER A 17 8.42 12.59 -1.61
C SER A 17 9.74 11.83 -1.85
N ASN A 18 9.72 10.88 -2.81
CA ASN A 18 10.88 10.06 -3.19
C ASN A 18 11.37 9.08 -2.10
N LYS A 19 10.52 8.76 -1.13
CA LYS A 19 10.83 7.79 -0.07
C LYS A 19 9.70 6.79 0.05
N ILE A 20 10.04 5.53 0.26
CA ILE A 20 9.10 4.55 0.80
C ILE A 20 9.06 4.82 2.30
N VAL A 21 7.95 5.38 2.76
CA VAL A 21 7.67 5.66 4.17
C VAL A 21 6.91 4.47 4.72
N MET A 22 7.40 3.92 5.83
CA MET A 22 6.83 2.76 6.50
C MET A 22 6.54 3.12 7.95
N THR A 23 5.26 3.10 8.32
CA THR A 23 4.77 3.52 9.64
C THR A 23 4.13 2.32 10.33
N ASN A 24 4.62 1.94 11.51
CA ASN A 24 4.02 0.89 12.31
C ASN A 24 2.94 1.47 13.22
N LEU A 25 1.72 0.97 13.13
CA LEU A 25 0.58 1.42 13.94
C LEU A 25 0.27 0.46 15.10
N LYS A 26 1.21 -0.44 15.42
CA LYS A 26 1.09 -1.43 16.50
C LYS A 26 2.05 -1.16 17.65
N GLU A 27 1.68 -1.70 18.79
CA GLU A 27 2.50 -1.76 20.00
C GLU A 27 3.67 -2.76 19.92
N THR A 28 3.71 -3.58 18.86
CA THR A 28 4.75 -4.59 18.64
C THR A 28 5.55 -4.28 17.37
N PRO A 29 6.87 -4.55 17.34
CA PRO A 29 7.66 -4.43 16.13
C PRO A 29 7.18 -5.34 15.00
N VAL A 30 7.34 -4.89 13.77
CA VAL A 30 7.00 -5.67 12.56
C VAL A 30 8.18 -5.69 11.58
N SER A 31 8.34 -6.80 10.87
CA SER A 31 9.41 -6.95 9.88
C SER A 31 8.87 -6.74 8.47
N LEU A 32 9.59 -5.96 7.67
CA LEU A 32 9.34 -5.75 6.25
C LEU A 32 10.59 -6.07 5.43
N ILE A 33 10.40 -6.55 4.21
CA ILE A 33 11.46 -6.71 3.23
C ILE A 33 11.13 -5.81 2.04
N ILE A 34 12.07 -4.94 1.68
CA ILE A 34 12.00 -4.14 0.45
C ILE A 34 12.93 -4.79 -0.58
N TYR A 35 12.43 -5.01 -1.78
CA TYR A 35 13.18 -5.42 -2.94
C TYR A 35 13.28 -4.28 -3.94
N ASP A 36 14.50 -3.94 -4.38
CA ASP A 36 14.75 -3.09 -5.54
C ASP A 36 14.89 -3.99 -6.78
N LYS A 37 13.83 -4.04 -7.59
CA LYS A 37 13.77 -4.90 -8.77
C LYS A 37 14.66 -4.42 -9.91
N ASN A 38 15.12 -3.17 -9.88
CA ASN A 38 16.12 -2.70 -10.84
C ASN A 38 17.48 -3.34 -10.58
N LYS A 39 17.71 -3.80 -9.34
CA LYS A 39 18.98 -4.29 -8.84
C LYS A 39 19.05 -5.81 -8.70
N PHE A 40 18.08 -6.58 -9.20
CA PHE A 40 18.05 -8.05 -9.01
C PHE A 40 19.31 -8.81 -9.43
N ASN A 41 20.14 -8.24 -10.31
CA ASN A 41 21.41 -8.83 -10.74
C ASN A 41 22.61 -8.41 -9.87
N THR A 42 22.36 -7.72 -8.75
CA THR A 42 23.36 -7.21 -7.81
C THR A 42 23.16 -7.85 -6.43
N LYS A 43 24.05 -7.58 -5.48
CA LYS A 43 23.95 -8.12 -4.11
C LYS A 43 23.09 -7.26 -3.18
N ASP A 44 22.87 -5.99 -3.52
CA ASP A 44 22.15 -4.98 -2.73
C ASP A 44 20.70 -4.79 -3.23
N TYR A 45 20.08 -5.87 -3.72
CA TYR A 45 18.73 -5.85 -4.31
C TYR A 45 17.60 -5.95 -3.27
N TYR A 46 17.93 -6.21 -2.00
CA TYR A 46 16.94 -6.28 -0.93
C TYR A 46 17.43 -5.65 0.37
N PHE A 47 16.49 -5.19 1.17
CA PHE A 47 16.71 -4.55 2.46
C PHE A 47 15.70 -5.10 3.46
N SER A 48 16.19 -5.59 4.59
CA SER A 48 15.34 -6.04 5.70
C SER A 48 15.21 -4.92 6.72
N PHE A 49 13.98 -4.63 7.12
CA PHE A 49 13.66 -3.63 8.12
C PHE A 49 12.90 -4.26 9.28
N THR A 50 13.21 -3.81 10.49
CA THR A 50 12.36 -3.97 11.66
C THR A 50 11.80 -2.59 11.97
N LEU A 51 10.49 -2.44 11.83
CA LEU A 51 9.80 -1.21 12.18
C LEU A 51 9.52 -1.27 13.68
N PRO A 52 10.06 -0.33 14.48
CA PRO A 52 9.72 -0.23 15.89
C PRO A 52 8.24 0.03 16.09
N SER A 53 7.75 -0.19 17.31
CA SER A 53 6.36 0.11 17.66
C SER A 53 6.06 1.61 17.53
N ASN A 54 4.91 1.95 16.94
CA ASN A 54 4.42 3.33 16.82
C ASN A 54 5.44 4.31 16.20
N ASP A 55 6.29 3.80 15.32
CA ASP A 55 7.40 4.54 14.74
C ASP A 55 7.34 4.54 13.20
N GLU A 56 8.06 5.49 12.61
CA GLU A 56 8.17 5.67 11.18
C GLU A 56 9.63 5.58 10.75
N ILE A 57 9.88 4.76 9.73
CA ILE A 57 11.17 4.69 9.06
C ILE A 57 10.98 4.94 7.56
N SER A 58 12.04 5.38 6.89
CA SER A 58 11.99 5.65 5.45
C SER A 58 13.15 5.03 4.70
N HIS A 59 12.88 4.59 3.47
CA HIS A 59 13.87 4.13 2.51
C HIS A 59 13.88 5.07 1.30
N THR A 60 15.05 5.63 0.99
CA THR A 60 15.20 6.54 -0.14
C THR A 60 15.06 5.79 -1.46
N VAL A 61 14.32 6.37 -2.40
CA VAL A 61 14.07 5.82 -3.73
C VAL A 61 14.76 6.67 -4.78
N ASP A 62 15.49 6.02 -5.69
CA ASP A 62 15.92 6.67 -6.93
C ASP A 62 14.71 6.87 -7.84
N ILE A 63 14.31 8.13 -8.02
CA ILE A 63 13.09 8.49 -8.75
C ILE A 63 13.25 8.65 -10.26
N GLU A 64 14.46 8.52 -10.80
CA GLU A 64 14.64 8.52 -12.26
C GLU A 64 14.00 7.29 -12.88
N LYS A 65 14.22 6.12 -12.28
CA LYS A 65 13.57 4.86 -12.66
C LYS A 65 13.54 3.90 -11.49
N TYR A 66 12.35 3.59 -11.02
CA TYR A 66 12.16 2.74 -9.86
C TYR A 66 11.21 1.57 -10.12
N SER A 67 11.48 0.46 -9.45
CA SER A 67 10.59 -0.68 -9.37
C SER A 67 10.85 -1.38 -8.04
N TYR A 68 10.12 -0.98 -7.00
CA TYR A 68 10.23 -1.55 -5.67
C TYR A 68 9.06 -2.48 -5.36
N GLU A 69 9.34 -3.53 -4.59
CA GLU A 69 8.35 -4.48 -4.07
C GLU A 69 8.61 -4.69 -2.59
N ILE A 70 7.61 -4.38 -1.77
CA ILE A 70 7.67 -4.47 -0.31
C ILE A 70 6.78 -5.63 0.09
N ILE A 71 7.33 -6.55 0.87
CA ILE A 71 6.64 -7.73 1.37
C ILE A 71 6.62 -7.68 2.90
N GLY A 72 5.44 -7.91 3.46
CA GLY A 72 5.22 -8.07 4.88
C GLY A 72 4.41 -9.31 5.21
N SER A 73 4.07 -9.45 6.47
CA SER A 73 3.15 -10.49 6.98
C SER A 73 1.72 -10.36 6.43
N ASN A 74 0.90 -11.40 6.64
CA ASN A 74 -0.53 -11.42 6.29
C ASN A 74 -0.83 -11.06 4.82
N GLY A 75 0.03 -11.51 3.91
CA GLY A 75 -0.12 -11.25 2.47
C GLY A 75 0.11 -9.78 2.08
N PHE A 76 0.67 -8.96 2.97
CA PHE A 76 0.95 -7.56 2.70
C PHE A 76 1.96 -7.41 1.57
N VAL A 77 1.54 -6.72 0.52
CA VAL A 77 2.37 -6.38 -0.63
C VAL A 77 2.14 -4.93 -1.02
N ARG A 78 3.23 -4.21 -1.26
CA ARG A 78 3.22 -2.93 -1.98
C ARG A 78 4.17 -3.01 -3.14
N LYS A 79 3.76 -2.52 -4.30
CA LYS A 79 4.67 -2.33 -5.44
C LYS A 79 4.59 -0.90 -5.92
N PHE A 80 5.75 -0.28 -6.08
CA PHE A 80 5.87 1.07 -6.60
C PHE A 80 6.78 1.02 -7.81
N LYS A 81 6.27 1.45 -8.97
CA LYS A 81 7.04 1.46 -10.20
C LYS A 81 6.86 2.78 -10.93
N GLY A 82 7.94 3.32 -11.48
CA GLY A 82 7.89 4.51 -12.30
C GLY A 82 9.13 4.69 -13.16
N THR A 83 8.98 5.45 -14.24
CA THR A 83 10.09 5.83 -15.14
C THR A 83 10.41 7.32 -15.11
N LYS A 84 9.75 8.07 -14.21
CA LYS A 84 9.94 9.49 -13.94
C LYS A 84 9.49 9.79 -12.50
N LYS A 85 9.86 10.97 -11.99
CA LYS A 85 9.31 11.55 -10.77
C LYS A 85 7.78 11.51 -10.80
N THR A 86 7.17 11.08 -9.70
CA THR A 86 5.71 10.99 -9.62
C THR A 86 5.06 12.38 -9.58
N GLU A 87 4.01 12.55 -10.38
CA GLU A 87 3.11 13.70 -10.38
C GLU A 87 1.86 13.45 -9.52
N LEU A 88 1.70 12.22 -9.02
CA LEU A 88 0.60 11.79 -8.17
C LEU A 88 1.18 11.24 -6.86
N GLU A 89 0.66 11.71 -5.73
CA GLU A 89 0.84 11.02 -4.45
C GLU A 89 -0.34 10.08 -4.22
N VAL A 90 -0.04 8.82 -3.91
CA VAL A 90 -1.04 7.80 -3.60
C VAL A 90 -0.73 7.26 -2.21
N THR A 91 -1.66 7.48 -1.28
CA THR A 91 -1.60 6.91 0.06
C THR A 91 -2.75 5.91 0.23
N LEU A 92 -2.43 4.69 0.66
CA LEU A 92 -3.43 3.77 1.19
C LEU A 92 -3.22 3.62 2.70
N SER A 93 -4.31 3.77 3.44
CA SER A 93 -4.39 3.49 4.88
C SER A 93 -5.53 2.51 5.16
N THR A 94 -5.38 1.68 6.19
CA THR A 94 -6.41 0.71 6.61
C THR A 94 -7.19 1.25 7.80
N ASN A 95 -8.53 1.20 7.73
CA ASN A 95 -9.39 1.48 8.87
C ASN A 95 -9.96 0.18 9.42
N ILE A 96 -9.36 -0.32 10.50
CA ILE A 96 -9.76 -1.58 11.15
C ILE A 96 -11.17 -1.45 11.75
N SER A 97 -11.57 -0.27 12.23
CA SER A 97 -12.86 -0.08 12.91
C SER A 97 -14.06 -0.12 11.98
N THR A 98 -13.89 0.29 10.71
CA THR A 98 -14.97 0.34 9.72
C THR A 98 -14.82 -0.72 8.63
N HIS A 99 -13.83 -1.60 8.75
CA HIS A 99 -13.53 -2.65 7.78
C HIS A 99 -13.22 -2.12 6.37
N GLU A 100 -12.51 -1.00 6.30
CA GLU A 100 -12.28 -0.27 5.06
C GLU A 100 -10.79 -0.07 4.77
N VAL A 101 -10.51 0.23 3.51
CA VAL A 101 -9.29 0.96 3.15
C VAL A 101 -9.65 2.31 2.56
N ASP A 102 -8.83 3.30 2.90
CA ASP A 102 -8.90 4.64 2.38
C ASP A 102 -7.74 4.84 1.41
N ILE A 103 -8.08 5.19 0.16
CA ILE A 103 -7.13 5.60 -0.86
C ILE A 103 -7.24 7.10 -1.02
N LYS A 104 -6.14 7.79 -0.74
CA LYS A 104 -5.99 9.23 -0.91
C LYS A 104 -5.11 9.49 -2.14
N LEU A 105 -5.64 10.26 -3.07
CA LEU A 105 -4.97 10.69 -4.30
C LEU A 105 -4.74 12.20 -4.24
N ILE A 106 -3.49 12.64 -4.41
CA ILE A 106 -3.14 14.06 -4.45
C ILE A 106 -2.40 14.34 -5.75
N ASN A 107 -2.98 15.19 -6.61
CA ASN A 107 -2.28 15.67 -7.80
C ASN A 107 -1.23 16.70 -7.40
N LEU A 108 0.04 16.41 -7.70
CA LEU A 108 1.19 17.27 -7.44
C LEU A 108 1.58 18.13 -8.64
N SER A 109 0.92 17.94 -9.79
CA SER A 109 1.15 18.69 -11.02
C SER A 109 0.19 19.87 -11.17
N THR A 110 0.50 20.76 -12.12
CA THR A 110 -0.40 21.85 -12.53
C THR A 110 -1.44 21.40 -13.55
N ASN A 111 -1.33 20.18 -14.08
CA ASN A 111 -2.18 19.67 -15.15
C ASN A 111 -3.19 18.64 -14.61
N THR A 112 -4.28 18.43 -15.34
CA THR A 112 -5.17 17.31 -15.03
C THR A 112 -4.46 15.98 -15.27
N LEU A 113 -4.50 15.08 -14.29
CA LEU A 113 -3.98 13.72 -14.39
C LEU A 113 -5.10 12.73 -14.64
N ASN A 114 -4.90 11.83 -15.59
CA ASN A 114 -5.77 10.67 -15.78
C ASN A 114 -5.23 9.49 -14.98
N ILE A 115 -6.09 8.91 -14.15
CA ILE A 115 -5.75 7.88 -13.18
C ILE A 115 -6.69 6.70 -13.43
N SER A 116 -6.12 5.49 -13.58
CA SER A 116 -6.91 4.26 -13.54
C SER A 116 -6.76 3.60 -12.16
N LEU A 117 -7.89 3.23 -11.56
CA LEU A 117 -7.98 2.41 -10.35
C LEU A 117 -8.64 1.08 -10.72
N GLU A 118 -7.91 -0.01 -10.57
CA GLU A 118 -8.35 -1.37 -10.83
C GLU A 118 -8.49 -2.12 -9.49
N ASN A 119 -9.66 -2.67 -9.22
CA ASN A 119 -9.90 -3.63 -8.14
C ASN A 119 -9.82 -5.05 -8.72
N LYS A 120 -8.78 -5.80 -8.35
CA LYS A 120 -8.53 -7.13 -8.91
C LYS A 120 -9.43 -8.24 -8.36
N TYR A 121 -10.17 -7.98 -7.28
CA TYR A 121 -11.17 -8.94 -6.80
C TYR A 121 -12.48 -8.86 -7.58
N THR A 122 -12.78 -7.73 -8.20
CA THR A 122 -14.03 -7.51 -8.94
C THR A 122 -13.80 -7.27 -10.43
N ASP A 123 -12.55 -7.25 -10.89
CA ASP A 123 -12.10 -6.82 -12.22
C ASP A 123 -12.66 -5.44 -12.63
N TYR A 124 -13.04 -4.63 -11.63
CA TYR A 124 -13.63 -3.32 -11.87
C TYR A 124 -12.53 -2.29 -12.07
N ILE A 125 -12.64 -1.53 -13.16
CA ILE A 125 -11.71 -0.45 -13.49
C ILE A 125 -12.50 0.86 -13.47
N SER A 126 -12.03 1.81 -12.67
CA SER A 126 -12.50 3.19 -12.63
C SER A 126 -11.44 4.10 -13.25
N GLU A 127 -11.86 4.97 -14.16
CA GLU A 127 -11.02 6.01 -14.73
C GLU A 127 -11.42 7.34 -14.10
N LEU A 128 -10.43 8.07 -13.58
CA LEU A 128 -10.61 9.32 -12.86
C LEU A 128 -9.76 10.40 -13.52
N SER A 129 -10.32 11.59 -13.69
CA SER A 129 -9.57 12.78 -14.09
C SER A 129 -9.39 13.68 -12.87
N LEU A 130 -8.19 13.70 -12.32
CA LEU A 130 -7.84 14.47 -11.14
C LEU A 130 -7.24 15.82 -11.55
N ASN A 131 -7.94 16.91 -11.28
CA ASN A 131 -7.39 18.27 -11.43
C ASN A 131 -6.44 18.60 -10.24
N ALA A 132 -6.17 19.87 -9.94
CA ALA A 132 -5.23 20.28 -8.88
C ALA A 132 -5.73 20.05 -7.42
N HIS A 133 -6.67 19.13 -7.19
CA HIS A 133 -7.26 18.85 -5.88
C HIS A 133 -7.02 17.40 -5.44
N GLU A 134 -7.43 17.11 -4.22
CA GLU A 134 -7.37 15.80 -3.57
C GLU A 134 -8.65 15.00 -3.84
N GLU A 135 -8.51 13.69 -4.04
CA GLU A 135 -9.63 12.74 -4.12
C GLU A 135 -9.45 11.66 -3.06
N LYS A 136 -10.55 11.25 -2.42
CA LYS A 136 -10.58 10.17 -1.43
C LYS A 136 -11.55 9.09 -1.86
N ILE A 137 -11.08 7.86 -1.86
CA ILE A 137 -11.86 6.68 -2.22
C ILE A 137 -11.84 5.74 -1.03
N ASN A 138 -13.01 5.48 -0.46
CA ASN A 138 -13.19 4.54 0.63
C ASN A 138 -13.76 3.22 0.07
N LEU A 139 -13.18 2.09 0.46
CA LEU A 139 -13.54 0.77 -0.04
C LEU A 139 -13.76 -0.18 1.13
N ASN A 140 -15.01 -0.62 1.29
CA ASN A 140 -15.41 -1.62 2.26
C ASN A 140 -14.90 -3.02 1.85
N LEU A 141 -14.37 -3.76 2.83
CA LEU A 141 -13.72 -5.06 2.65
C LEU A 141 -14.53 -6.24 3.20
N ASP A 142 -15.78 -6.04 3.61
CA ASP A 142 -16.61 -7.10 4.20
C ASP A 142 -16.83 -8.24 3.20
N LYS A 143 -17.14 -7.90 1.94
CA LYS A 143 -17.37 -8.88 0.86
C LYS A 143 -16.12 -9.72 0.54
N THR A 144 -14.93 -9.19 0.83
CA THR A 144 -13.64 -9.86 0.59
C THR A 144 -13.01 -10.38 1.88
N LYS A 145 -13.73 -10.36 3.02
CA LYS A 145 -13.24 -10.83 4.33
C LYS A 145 -11.90 -10.20 4.71
N GLY A 146 -11.77 -8.90 4.45
CA GLY A 146 -10.59 -8.09 4.75
C GLY A 146 -9.50 -8.11 3.67
N TRP A 147 -9.63 -8.92 2.62
CA TRP A 147 -8.65 -8.95 1.53
C TRP A 147 -8.83 -7.78 0.57
N TYR A 148 -7.73 -7.23 0.09
CA TYR A 148 -7.72 -6.21 -0.95
C TYR A 148 -6.55 -6.36 -1.93
N ASP A 149 -6.78 -5.99 -3.18
CA ASP A 149 -5.80 -5.96 -4.27
C ASP A 149 -6.22 -4.85 -5.26
N PHE A 150 -5.54 -3.71 -5.13
CA PHE A 150 -5.79 -2.51 -5.92
C PHE A 150 -4.56 -2.13 -6.72
N LYS A 151 -4.77 -1.81 -8.00
CA LYS A 151 -3.73 -1.26 -8.86
C LYS A 151 -4.13 0.12 -9.32
N ILE A 152 -3.26 1.09 -9.07
CA ILE A 152 -3.43 2.47 -9.48
C ILE A 152 -2.35 2.80 -10.50
N LYS A 153 -2.70 3.47 -11.59
CA LYS A 153 -1.73 3.93 -12.60
C LYS A 153 -1.99 5.38 -12.97
N SER A 154 -0.91 6.12 -13.18
CA SER A 154 -0.94 7.47 -13.76
C SER A 154 0.24 7.60 -14.72
N ASN A 155 0.01 7.92 -15.99
CA ASN A 155 1.06 8.14 -17.01
C ASN A 155 2.23 7.14 -16.92
N THR A 156 3.33 7.54 -16.27
CA THR A 156 4.59 6.81 -16.13
C THR A 156 4.76 6.04 -14.83
N ASN A 157 3.77 6.07 -13.93
CA ASN A 157 3.87 5.58 -12.55
C ASN A 157 2.72 4.61 -12.25
N SER A 158 3.00 3.64 -11.39
CA SER A 158 2.00 2.68 -10.92
C SER A 158 2.24 2.26 -9.48
N TRP A 159 1.14 2.05 -8.78
CA TRP A 159 1.09 1.54 -7.42
C TRP A 159 0.26 0.27 -7.42
N HIS A 160 0.70 -0.73 -6.67
CA HIS A 160 -0.05 -1.95 -6.43
C HIS A 160 -0.10 -2.18 -4.93
N PHE A 161 -1.30 -2.15 -4.37
CA PHE A 161 -1.58 -2.37 -2.97
C PHE A 161 -2.33 -3.70 -2.83
N ALA A 162 -1.72 -4.68 -2.18
CA ALA A 162 -2.42 -5.91 -1.83
C ALA A 162 -2.16 -6.27 -0.36
N GLY A 163 -3.10 -6.99 0.24
CA GLY A 163 -2.96 -7.45 1.61
C GLY A 163 -4.30 -7.83 2.21
N ARG A 164 -4.25 -8.08 3.52
CA ARG A 164 -5.42 -8.38 4.31
C ARG A 164 -5.45 -7.52 5.56
N VAL A 165 -6.59 -6.90 5.82
CA VAL A 165 -6.90 -6.30 7.12
C VAL A 165 -7.53 -7.38 7.98
N GLU A 166 -6.92 -7.67 9.13
CA GLU A 166 -7.47 -8.61 10.10
C GLU A 166 -8.42 -7.83 11.02
N PHE A 167 -9.70 -8.12 10.90
CA PHE A 167 -10.74 -7.58 11.77
C PHE A 167 -10.88 -8.45 13.01
N GLU A 168 -11.19 -7.84 14.15
CA GLU A 168 -11.66 -8.63 15.29
C GLU A 168 -12.96 -9.30 14.88
N LYS A 169 -13.07 -10.62 15.05
CA LYS A 169 -14.36 -11.31 14.89
C LYS A 169 -15.33 -10.66 15.85
N SER A 170 -16.34 -9.98 15.33
CA SER A 170 -17.52 -9.66 16.13
C SER A 170 -18.14 -10.98 16.59
N ALA A 171 -18.61 -11.03 17.84
CA ALA A 171 -19.16 -12.24 18.47
C ALA A 171 -20.36 -12.87 17.71
N ILE A 172 -20.86 -12.19 16.68
CA ILE A 172 -22.04 -12.54 15.90
C ILE A 172 -21.72 -13.55 14.79
N ASP A 173 -20.46 -13.66 14.35
CA ASP A 173 -20.03 -14.61 13.29
C ASP A 173 -19.78 -16.05 13.81
N SER A 174 -20.37 -16.42 14.95
CA SER A 174 -20.17 -17.72 15.60
C SER A 174 -21.46 -18.53 15.78
N ILE A 175 -22.53 -18.20 15.03
CA ILE A 175 -23.81 -18.92 15.06
C ILE A 175 -24.00 -19.69 13.75
#